data_AF-A0A7J4ENX4-F1
#
_entry.id   AF-A0A7J4ENX4-F1
#
_cell.length_a   1.000
_cell.length_b   1.000
_cell.length_c   1.000
_cell.angle_alpha   90.00
_cell.angle_beta   90.00
_cell.angle_gamma   90.00
#
_symmetry.space_group_name_H-M   'P 1'
#
loop_
_entity.id
_entity.type
_entity.pdbx_description
1 polymer ?
#
loop_
_entity_poly.entity_id
_entity_poly.type
_entity_poly.pdbx_seq_one_letter_code
_entity_poly.pdbx_strand_id
1 'polypeptide(L)'
;MKNPNNFVGNYEDILYQPSGGHIEQLTAKFFLFVHFGEPDYYGHYSGENSENYSKGLIADDNATGKIVQKLKELNIYDKTSIIITTDHGFIEGGNDHRSLPYAGEYISPDLADPDCYLIWMISNTIKGDRVGLQNDIAETIYGLFGIDYTKFEPAVLCVPV
;
A
#
# COMPACT_ATOMS: atom_id res chain seq x y z
N MET A 1 11.31 -21.07 18.62
CA MET A 1 11.78 -19.76 19.12
C MET A 1 11.05 -18.69 18.29
N LYS A 2 10.33 -17.77 18.93
CA LYS A 2 9.54 -16.73 18.23
C LYS A 2 10.47 -15.62 17.75
N ASN A 3 10.38 -15.24 16.47
CA ASN A 3 11.09 -14.11 15.88
C ASN A 3 10.49 -12.80 16.44
N PRO A 4 11.27 -11.91 17.09
CA PRO A 4 10.77 -10.68 17.70
C PRO A 4 10.30 -9.60 16.69
N ASN A 5 10.43 -9.83 15.38
CA ASN A 5 10.01 -8.87 14.35
C ASN A 5 8.65 -9.16 13.70
N ASN A 6 7.96 -10.24 14.10
CA ASN A 6 6.59 -10.47 13.63
C ASN A 6 5.61 -9.73 14.54
N PHE A 7 5.29 -8.49 14.18
CA PHE A 7 4.13 -7.81 14.74
C PHE A 7 2.88 -8.51 14.23
N VAL A 8 2.34 -9.43 15.03
CA VAL A 8 0.97 -9.93 14.88
C VAL A 8 0.11 -9.06 15.78
N GLY A 9 -0.13 -7.82 15.36
CA GLY A 9 -1.02 -6.89 16.06
C GLY A 9 -2.47 -7.26 15.76
N ASN A 10 -3.34 -7.10 16.75
CA ASN A 10 -4.77 -7.19 16.49
C ASN A 10 -5.19 -5.92 15.74
N TYR A 11 -6.23 -5.99 14.88
CA TYR A 11 -6.76 -4.82 14.15
C TYR A 11 -7.16 -3.62 15.02
N GLU A 12 -7.28 -3.81 16.34
CA GLU A 12 -7.50 -2.73 17.29
C GLU A 12 -6.23 -1.89 17.56
N ASP A 13 -5.04 -2.39 17.22
CA ASP A 13 -3.75 -1.71 17.45
C ASP A 13 -3.43 -0.64 16.39
N ILE A 14 -4.07 -0.67 15.20
CA ILE A 14 -4.02 0.46 14.24
C ILE A 14 -4.68 1.71 14.86
N LEU A 15 -5.57 1.53 15.84
CA LEU A 15 -6.20 2.60 16.60
C LEU A 15 -5.47 2.91 17.92
N TYR A 16 -4.43 2.15 18.28
CA TYR A 16 -3.69 2.29 19.52
C TYR A 16 -2.18 2.23 19.30
N GLN A 17 -1.59 3.36 18.88
CA GLN A 17 -0.16 3.59 19.06
C GLN A 17 0.11 4.47 20.30
N PRO A 18 1.09 4.13 21.17
CA PRO A 18 1.41 4.89 22.38
C PRO A 18 2.03 6.28 22.12
N SER A 19 2.25 6.66 20.86
CA SER A 19 2.76 7.98 20.45
C SER A 19 1.67 8.95 19.96
N GLY A 20 0.39 8.64 20.17
CA GLY A 20 -0.65 9.68 20.34
C GLY A 20 -1.12 10.37 19.07
N GLY A 21 -1.86 9.64 18.23
CA GLY A 21 -2.70 10.23 17.19
C GLY A 21 -4.03 9.51 17.11
N HIS A 22 -4.96 9.83 18.00
CA HIS A 22 -6.36 9.41 17.80
C HIS A 22 -6.93 10.25 16.65
N ILE A 23 -7.58 9.60 15.68
CA ILE A 23 -8.24 10.29 14.56
C ILE A 23 -9.26 11.35 15.02
N GLU A 24 -9.80 11.17 16.23
CA GLU A 24 -10.74 12.07 16.91
C GLU A 24 -10.09 13.37 17.43
N GLN A 25 -8.76 13.42 17.51
CA GLN A 25 -7.97 14.56 17.99
C GLN A 25 -7.37 15.38 16.84
N LEU A 26 -7.60 14.98 15.58
CA LEU A 26 -7.06 15.66 14.40
C LEU A 26 -7.83 16.96 14.14
N THR A 27 -7.39 18.03 14.80
CA THR A 27 -7.86 19.40 14.56
C THR A 27 -7.07 20.13 13.45
N ALA A 28 -6.06 19.46 12.90
CA ALA A 28 -5.15 19.95 11.87
C ALA A 28 -5.11 19.00 10.65
N LYS A 29 -4.49 19.46 9.55
CA LYS A 29 -4.15 18.59 8.41
C LYS A 29 -3.37 17.38 8.91
N PHE A 30 -3.72 16.18 8.46
CA PHE A 30 -3.07 14.95 8.86
C PHE A 30 -2.58 14.16 7.66
N PHE A 31 -1.61 13.29 7.91
CA PHE A 31 -1.17 12.23 7.01
C PHE A 31 -1.12 10.95 7.83
N LEU A 32 -1.80 9.91 7.35
CA LEU A 32 -1.81 8.59 7.97
C LEU A 32 -1.29 7.59 6.95
N PHE A 33 -0.26 6.84 7.34
CA PHE A 33 0.28 5.74 6.56
C PHE A 33 -0.02 4.43 7.29
N VAL A 34 -0.71 3.51 6.60
CA VAL A 34 -1.04 2.17 7.10
C VAL A 34 -0.40 1.17 6.15
N HIS A 35 0.34 0.22 6.71
CA HIS A 35 1.05 -0.81 5.96
C HIS A 35 0.50 -2.17 6.38
N PHE A 36 -0.21 -2.82 5.45
CA PHE A 36 -0.67 -4.21 5.61
C PHE A 36 0.38 -5.16 5.06
N GLY A 37 0.55 -6.33 5.67
CA GLY A 37 1.57 -7.31 5.29
C GLY A 37 1.04 -8.75 5.21
N GLU A 38 -0.25 -8.92 5.44
CA GLU A 38 -0.90 -10.22 5.52
C GLU A 38 -0.84 -10.99 4.18
N PRO A 39 -1.15 -10.38 3.02
CA PRO A 39 -1.03 -11.07 1.73
C PRO A 39 0.40 -11.53 1.44
N ASP A 40 1.41 -10.71 1.73
CA ASP A 40 2.82 -11.07 1.55
C ASP A 40 3.22 -12.28 2.40
N TYR A 41 2.90 -12.22 3.70
CA TYR A 41 3.18 -13.30 4.63
C TYR A 41 2.54 -14.63 4.18
N TYR A 42 1.26 -14.60 3.79
CA TYR A 42 0.54 -15.80 3.36
C TYR A 42 0.94 -16.25 1.94
N GLY A 43 1.33 -15.34 1.06
CA GLY A 43 1.83 -15.66 -0.28
C GLY A 43 3.14 -16.43 -0.20
N HIS A 44 4.08 -15.99 0.65
CA HIS A 44 5.31 -16.74 0.92
C HIS A 44 5.06 -18.10 1.58
N TYR A 45 4.14 -18.16 2.54
CA TYR A 45 3.90 -19.37 3.33
C TYR A 45 3.12 -20.45 2.56
N SER A 46 2.11 -20.05 1.80
CA SER A 46 1.13 -20.95 1.19
C SER A 46 0.95 -20.79 -0.32
N GLY A 47 1.62 -19.83 -0.93
CA GLY A 47 1.50 -19.51 -2.35
C GLY A 47 0.45 -18.45 -2.64
N GLU A 48 0.69 -17.70 -3.71
CA GLU A 48 -0.31 -16.94 -4.47
C GLU A 48 -1.47 -17.88 -4.84
N ASN A 49 -2.70 -17.34 -4.96
CA ASN A 49 -3.95 -18.08 -5.15
C ASN A 49 -4.34 -19.09 -4.04
N SER A 50 -3.57 -19.22 -2.96
CA SER A 50 -3.96 -20.06 -1.83
C SER A 50 -5.16 -19.47 -1.06
N GLU A 51 -5.88 -20.34 -0.34
CA GLU A 51 -6.98 -19.89 0.52
C GLU A 51 -6.50 -18.91 1.61
N ASN A 52 -5.27 -19.10 2.11
CA ASN A 52 -4.67 -18.21 3.11
C ASN A 52 -4.28 -16.86 2.51
N TYR A 53 -3.74 -16.85 1.28
CA TYR A 53 -3.46 -15.61 0.57
C TYR A 53 -4.74 -14.79 0.37
N SER A 54 -5.80 -15.43 -0.11
CA SER A 54 -7.14 -14.82 -0.22
C SER A 54 -7.66 -14.30 1.13
N LYS A 55 -7.44 -15.03 2.23
CA LYS A 55 -7.81 -14.57 3.58
C LYS A 55 -7.02 -13.34 4.02
N GLY A 56 -5.75 -13.23 3.64
CA GLY A 56 -4.94 -12.02 3.85
C GLY A 56 -5.54 -10.80 3.15
N LEU A 57 -5.91 -10.95 1.88
CA LEU A 57 -6.56 -9.87 1.11
C LEU A 57 -7.90 -9.44 1.75
N ILE A 58 -8.72 -10.41 2.17
CA ILE A 58 -10.00 -10.13 2.86
C ILE A 58 -9.75 -9.42 4.21
N ALA A 59 -8.69 -9.78 4.92
CA ALA A 59 -8.29 -9.15 6.17
C ALA A 59 -7.99 -7.65 5.97
N ASP A 60 -7.19 -7.33 4.97
CA ASP A 60 -6.79 -5.96 4.62
C ASP A 60 -7.98 -5.12 4.12
N ASP A 61 -8.85 -5.71 3.30
CA ASP A 61 -10.09 -5.06 2.86
C ASP A 61 -11.00 -4.71 4.05
N ASN A 62 -11.19 -5.65 4.98
CA ASN A 62 -11.95 -5.41 6.20
C ASN A 62 -11.32 -4.32 7.08
N ALA A 63 -9.99 -4.31 7.23
CA ALA A 63 -9.27 -3.29 7.98
C ALA A 63 -9.45 -1.90 7.35
N THR A 64 -9.32 -1.83 6.01
CA THR A 64 -9.59 -0.62 5.22
C THR A 64 -11.03 -0.15 5.41
N GLY A 65 -11.99 -1.07 5.37
CA GLY A 65 -13.41 -0.79 5.62
C GLY A 65 -13.66 -0.15 6.98
N LYS A 66 -12.97 -0.61 8.04
CA LYS A 66 -13.05 -0.01 9.39
C LYS A 66 -12.52 1.43 9.41
N ILE A 67 -11.41 1.71 8.71
CA ILE A 67 -10.85 3.07 8.60
C ILE A 67 -11.87 3.98 7.88
N VAL A 68 -12.41 3.52 6.75
CA VAL A 68 -13.45 4.25 5.99
C VAL A 68 -14.69 4.52 6.85
N GLN A 69 -15.15 3.51 7.59
CA GLN A 69 -16.28 3.67 8.50
C GLN A 69 -15.98 4.73 9.57
N LYS A 70 -14.80 4.69 10.20
CA LYS A 70 -14.43 5.68 11.23
C LYS A 70 -14.35 7.09 10.66
N LEU A 71 -13.82 7.27 9.45
CA LEU A 71 -13.81 8.57 8.76
C LEU A 71 -15.23 9.10 8.51
N LYS A 72 -16.18 8.23 8.18
CA LYS A 72 -17.60 8.58 8.00
C LYS A 72 -18.27 8.96 9.31
N GLU A 73 -18.04 8.19 10.38
CA GLU A 73 -18.55 8.48 11.74
C GLU A 73 -18.08 9.85 12.24
N LEU A 74 -16.85 10.23 11.91
CA LEU A 74 -16.26 11.53 12.25
C LEU A 74 -16.65 12.66 11.29
N ASN A 75 -17.44 12.39 10.24
CA ASN A 75 -17.86 13.34 9.22
C ASN A 75 -16.68 14.01 8.47
N ILE A 76 -15.57 13.29 8.31
CA ILE A 76 -14.37 13.77 7.59
C ILE A 76 -14.04 12.96 6.34
N TYR A 77 -14.81 11.91 6.03
CA TYR A 77 -14.61 11.08 4.84
C TYR A 77 -14.53 11.89 3.54
N ASP A 78 -15.51 12.78 3.28
CA ASP A 78 -15.54 13.60 2.06
C ASP A 78 -14.44 14.67 2.01
N LYS A 79 -13.74 14.90 3.12
CA LYS A 79 -12.59 15.81 3.24
C LYS A 79 -11.25 15.08 3.29
N THR A 80 -11.27 13.75 3.17
CA THR A 80 -10.09 12.89 3.28
C THR A 80 -9.85 12.22 1.94
N SER A 81 -8.68 12.48 1.35
CA SER A 81 -8.20 11.67 0.23
C SER A 81 -7.62 10.38 0.77
N ILE A 82 -8.13 9.25 0.27
CA ILE A 82 -7.66 7.91 0.55
C ILE A 82 -6.95 7.44 -0.72
N ILE A 83 -5.73 6.97 -0.58
CA ILE A 83 -4.97 6.28 -1.61
C ILE A 83 -4.66 4.89 -1.06
N ILE A 84 -4.93 3.86 -1.87
CA ILE A 84 -4.52 2.48 -1.60
C ILE A 84 -3.62 2.06 -2.75
N THR A 85 -2.49 1.47 -2.43
CA THR A 85 -1.52 1.01 -3.43
C THR A 85 -0.82 -0.26 -2.96
N THR A 86 -0.26 -1.01 -3.91
CA THR A 86 0.62 -2.14 -3.65
C THR A 86 2.08 -1.72 -3.82
N ASP A 87 3.01 -2.43 -3.19
CA ASP A 87 4.44 -2.24 -3.41
C ASP A 87 5.03 -3.27 -4.37
N HIS A 88 4.46 -4.47 -4.41
CA HIS A 88 4.74 -5.54 -5.36
C HIS A 88 3.60 -6.58 -5.39
N GLY A 89 3.73 -7.61 -6.23
CA GLY A 89 2.87 -8.81 -6.20
C GLY A 89 3.68 -10.10 -6.31
N PHE A 90 3.05 -11.23 -6.58
CA PHE A 90 3.68 -12.56 -6.61
C PHE A 90 3.75 -13.12 -8.04
N ILE A 91 4.59 -14.13 -8.25
CA ILE A 91 4.48 -14.98 -9.43
C ILE A 91 3.17 -15.74 -9.35
N GLU A 92 2.39 -15.76 -10.44
CA GLU A 92 1.11 -16.46 -10.54
C GLU A 92 1.29 -17.95 -10.17
N GLY A 93 0.57 -18.40 -9.13
CA GLY A 93 0.66 -19.74 -8.56
C GLY A 93 1.97 -20.05 -7.81
N GLY A 94 2.87 -19.09 -7.70
CA GLY A 94 4.16 -19.19 -7.00
C GLY A 94 4.10 -18.75 -5.54
N ASN A 95 5.26 -18.66 -4.88
CA ASN A 95 5.39 -18.17 -3.50
C ASN A 95 6.59 -17.21 -3.33
N ASP A 96 7.04 -16.62 -4.43
CA ASP A 96 8.08 -15.60 -4.46
C ASP A 96 7.74 -14.49 -5.47
N HIS A 97 8.56 -13.44 -5.49
CA HIS A 97 8.38 -12.24 -6.31
C HIS A 97 9.48 -12.09 -7.38
N ARG A 98 10.27 -13.14 -7.62
CA ARG A 98 11.50 -13.04 -8.41
C ARG A 98 11.18 -13.08 -9.88
N SER A 99 10.72 -11.94 -10.38
CA SER A 99 10.35 -11.76 -11.78
C SER A 99 11.21 -10.70 -12.48
N LEU A 100 11.45 -10.91 -13.77
CA LEU A 100 12.10 -9.92 -14.62
C LEU A 100 11.22 -8.66 -14.72
N PRO A 101 11.80 -7.44 -14.67
CA PRO A 101 13.23 -7.12 -14.80
C PRO A 101 14.03 -7.08 -13.48
N TYR A 102 13.40 -7.27 -12.32
CA TYR A 102 14.04 -7.08 -11.00
C TYR A 102 14.70 -8.35 -10.45
N ALA A 103 14.39 -9.48 -11.08
CA ALA A 103 15.12 -10.72 -11.04
C ALA A 103 16.59 -10.50 -11.47
N GLY A 104 17.54 -10.64 -10.54
CA GLY A 104 18.97 -10.63 -10.86
C GLY A 104 19.36 -11.68 -11.90
N GLU A 105 20.64 -11.68 -12.31
CA GLU A 105 21.28 -12.32 -13.50
C GLU A 105 20.97 -13.82 -13.79
N TYR A 106 20.15 -14.52 -13.01
CA TYR A 106 19.88 -15.96 -13.09
C TYR A 106 18.40 -16.35 -13.11
N ILE A 107 17.56 -15.64 -13.88
CA ILE A 107 16.14 -15.98 -13.99
C ILE A 107 15.77 -16.24 -15.45
N SER A 108 15.04 -17.33 -15.68
CA SER A 108 14.55 -17.73 -17.01
C SER A 108 13.70 -16.60 -17.61
N PRO A 109 13.83 -16.26 -18.91
CA PRO A 109 12.96 -15.30 -19.58
C PRO A 109 11.46 -15.67 -19.53
N ASP A 110 11.14 -16.94 -19.24
CA ASP A 110 9.76 -17.41 -19.03
C ASP A 110 9.18 -17.05 -17.65
N LEU A 111 9.95 -16.38 -16.78
CA LEU A 111 9.54 -15.93 -15.43
C LEU A 111 9.29 -14.41 -15.37
N ALA A 112 9.20 -13.74 -16.53
CA ALA A 112 8.64 -12.39 -16.59
C ALA A 112 7.14 -12.48 -16.30
N ASP A 113 6.75 -11.97 -15.15
CA ASP A 113 5.41 -12.03 -14.60
C ASP A 113 5.04 -10.59 -14.20
N PRO A 114 4.15 -9.93 -14.98
CA PRO A 114 3.73 -8.58 -14.67
C PRO A 114 3.09 -8.47 -13.29
N ASP A 115 2.54 -9.55 -12.72
CA ASP A 115 1.89 -9.50 -11.42
C ASP A 115 2.90 -9.22 -10.29
N CYS A 116 4.20 -9.44 -10.54
CA CYS A 116 5.27 -9.09 -9.58
C CYS A 116 5.62 -7.61 -9.53
N TYR A 117 5.41 -6.84 -10.62
CA TYR A 117 5.88 -5.45 -10.72
C TYR A 117 4.81 -4.45 -11.16
N LEU A 118 3.61 -4.91 -11.54
CA LEU A 118 2.49 -4.04 -11.82
C LEU A 118 1.88 -3.58 -10.49
N ILE A 119 2.07 -2.30 -10.20
CA ILE A 119 1.51 -1.67 -9.02
C ILE A 119 0.17 -1.02 -9.38
N TRP A 120 -0.82 -1.27 -8.55
CA TRP A 120 -2.12 -0.62 -8.65
C TRP A 120 -2.17 0.53 -7.65
N MET A 121 -2.78 1.64 -8.07
CA MET A 121 -3.14 2.73 -7.17
C MET A 121 -4.61 3.07 -7.40
N ILE A 122 -5.39 3.08 -6.33
CA ILE A 122 -6.77 3.52 -6.34
C ILE A 122 -6.98 4.67 -5.37
N SER A 123 -7.91 5.57 -5.72
CA SER A 123 -8.23 6.73 -4.92
C SER A 123 -9.74 6.99 -4.86
N ASN A 124 -10.22 7.45 -3.71
CA ASN A 124 -11.60 7.92 -3.58
C ASN A 124 -11.81 9.30 -4.25
N THR A 125 -10.76 10.12 -4.40
CA THR A 125 -10.82 11.50 -4.91
C THR A 125 -10.33 11.64 -6.34
N ILE A 126 -9.32 10.87 -6.77
CA ILE A 126 -8.82 10.89 -8.15
C ILE A 126 -9.67 9.92 -8.99
N LYS A 127 -10.18 10.39 -10.14
CA LYS A 127 -11.01 9.60 -11.07
C LYS A 127 -10.33 9.44 -12.44
N GLY A 128 -10.62 8.30 -13.07
CA GLY A 128 -10.12 7.93 -14.39
C GLY A 128 -8.85 7.07 -14.32
N ASP A 129 -8.62 6.31 -15.39
CA ASP A 129 -7.46 5.44 -15.50
C ASP A 129 -6.22 6.25 -15.88
N ARG A 130 -5.11 5.99 -15.18
CA ARG A 130 -3.81 6.62 -15.43
C ARG A 130 -2.73 5.55 -15.31
N VAL A 131 -1.72 5.66 -16.17
CA VAL A 131 -0.50 4.87 -16.06
C VAL A 131 0.57 5.78 -15.45
N GLY A 132 1.31 5.24 -14.50
CA GLY A 132 2.43 5.91 -13.85
C GLY A 132 3.40 4.86 -13.32
N LEU A 133 4.48 5.35 -12.75
CA LEU A 133 5.52 4.54 -12.12
C LEU A 133 5.44 4.69 -10.59
N GLN A 134 6.05 3.76 -9.86
CA GLN A 134 6.06 3.81 -8.39
C GLN A 134 6.70 5.09 -7.83
N ASN A 135 7.61 5.72 -8.56
CA ASN A 135 8.21 7.00 -8.18
C ASN A 135 7.24 8.19 -8.28
N ASP A 136 6.14 8.07 -9.03
CA ASP A 136 5.12 9.13 -9.15
C ASP A 136 4.21 9.22 -7.91
N ILE A 137 4.29 8.26 -7.00
CA ILE A 137 3.46 8.18 -5.79
C ILE A 137 3.72 9.39 -4.87
N ALA A 138 4.99 9.74 -4.66
CA ALA A 138 5.36 10.85 -3.77
C ALA A 138 4.81 12.19 -4.29
N GLU A 139 4.97 12.45 -5.58
CA GLU A 139 4.47 13.65 -6.26
C GLU A 139 2.95 13.73 -6.25
N THR A 140 2.28 12.59 -6.44
CA THR A 140 0.82 12.48 -6.32
C THR A 140 0.35 12.88 -4.92
N ILE A 141 1.01 12.39 -3.87
CA ILE A 141 0.71 12.75 -2.49
C ILE A 141 0.95 14.25 -2.27
N TYR A 142 2.10 14.81 -2.70
CA TYR A 142 2.37 16.24 -2.57
C TYR A 142 1.32 17.10 -3.26
N GLY A 143 0.90 16.73 -4.48
CA GLY A 143 -0.17 17.39 -5.21
C GLY A 143 -1.49 17.42 -4.44
N LEU A 144 -1.88 16.31 -3.80
CA LEU A 144 -3.09 16.24 -2.96
C LEU A 144 -3.01 17.13 -1.71
N PHE A 145 -1.82 17.36 -1.17
CA PHE A 145 -1.61 18.32 -0.07
C PHE A 145 -1.54 19.79 -0.53
N GLY A 146 -1.57 20.04 -1.84
CA GLY A 146 -1.37 21.37 -2.42
C GLY A 146 0.08 21.87 -2.28
N ILE A 147 1.04 20.95 -2.18
CA ILE A 147 2.47 21.25 -2.10
C ILE A 147 3.01 21.37 -3.52
N ASP A 148 3.64 22.50 -3.82
CA ASP A 148 4.34 22.73 -5.09
C ASP A 148 5.72 22.05 -5.08
N TYR A 149 5.72 20.74 -5.34
CA TYR A 149 6.91 19.89 -5.34
C TYR A 149 7.88 20.21 -6.49
N THR A 150 7.45 20.96 -7.50
CA THR A 150 8.32 21.37 -8.64
C THR A 150 9.46 22.31 -8.21
N LYS A 151 9.40 22.85 -6.99
CA LYS A 151 10.40 23.74 -6.39
C LYS A 151 11.39 23.02 -5.47
N PHE A 152 11.31 21.70 -5.33
CA PHE A 152 12.18 20.97 -4.41
C PHE A 152 13.61 20.90 -4.95
N GLU A 153 14.58 21.00 -4.03
CA GLU A 153 16.00 20.91 -4.32
C GLU A 153 16.66 19.93 -3.33
N PRO A 154 17.17 18.77 -3.79
CA PRO A 154 17.13 18.29 -5.17
C PRO A 154 15.68 18.01 -5.64
N ALA A 155 15.45 18.10 -6.95
CA ALA A 155 14.17 17.75 -7.54
C ALA A 155 13.76 16.31 -7.17
N VAL A 156 12.45 16.09 -7.00
CA VAL A 156 11.90 14.74 -6.82
C VAL A 156 12.20 13.93 -8.09
N LEU A 157 12.55 12.66 -7.91
CA LEU A 157 12.91 11.76 -9.02
C LEU A 157 11.67 11.41 -9.85
N CYS A 158 11.42 12.19 -10.89
CA CYS A 158 10.49 11.86 -11.95
C CYS A 158 11.29 11.21 -13.09
N VAL A 159 10.91 10.01 -13.53
CA VAL A 159 11.32 9.50 -14.85
C VAL A 159 10.27 10.06 -15.81
N PRO A 160 10.62 10.92 -16.77
CA PRO A 160 9.62 11.45 -17.69
C PRO A 160 8.94 10.28 -18.42
N VAL A 161 7.61 10.20 -18.28
CA VAL A 161 6.72 9.31 -19.05
C VAL A 161 6.53 9.80 -20.48
#